data_AF-A0A4Q3YZJ3-F1
#
_entry.id   AF-A0A4Q3YZJ3-F1
#
_cell.length_a   1.000
_cell.length_b   1.000
_cell.length_c   1.000
_cell.angle_alpha   90.00
_cell.angle_beta   90.00
_cell.angle_gamma   90.00
#
_symmetry.space_group_name_H-M   'P 1'
#
loop_
_entity.id
_entity.type
_entity.pdbx_description
1 polymer ?
#
loop_
_entity_poly.entity_id
_entity_poly.type
_entity_poly.pdbx_seq_one_letter_code
_entity_poly.pdbx_strand_id
1 'polypeptide(L)'
;MLKFAPKSLAPKLLLVTGAIIALLLFASNFFLIDQTRDRVGNLIAEQAETEAKAIAQGIVTDTSALATAARTMSGVISHGKQMGALDRKTVIDILKTNLEQNKSAFGSWFAESAQGFDTLQAESKGKLDVGGNKAGDFTPYWTKDKTGGISLSTFNSDYKA
;
A
#
# COMPACT_ATOMS: atom_id res chain seq x y z
N MET A 1 31.37 -2.87 58.90
CA MET A 1 31.13 -4.21 59.50
C MET A 1 30.11 -4.06 60.62
N LEU A 2 28.81 -4.30 60.36
CA LEU A 2 27.79 -4.25 61.41
C LEU A 2 27.83 -5.52 62.25
N LYS A 3 28.37 -5.45 63.47
CA LYS A 3 28.29 -6.53 64.45
C LYS A 3 27.05 -6.35 65.33
N PHE A 4 25.92 -6.92 64.90
CA PHE A 4 24.76 -7.13 65.77
C PHE A 4 24.89 -8.52 66.42
N ALA A 5 25.34 -8.56 67.67
CA ALA A 5 25.35 -9.79 68.48
C ALA A 5 24.25 -9.72 69.55
N PRO A 6 22.99 -10.03 69.23
CA PRO A 6 21.94 -10.06 70.24
C PRO A 6 22.11 -11.30 71.13
N LYS A 7 22.19 -11.08 72.44
CA LYS A 7 22.29 -12.12 73.48
C LYS A 7 20.95 -12.85 73.76
N SER A 8 19.91 -12.67 72.93
CA SER A 8 18.56 -13.24 73.09
C SER A 8 18.05 -13.94 71.82
N LEU A 9 17.22 -14.98 71.96
CA LEU A 9 16.65 -15.79 70.88
C LEU A 9 15.61 -15.05 70.02
N ALA A 10 14.77 -14.21 70.64
CA ALA A 10 13.69 -13.49 69.97
C ALA A 10 14.15 -12.61 68.78
N PRO A 11 15.19 -11.76 68.90
CA PRO A 11 15.66 -10.95 67.76
C PRO A 11 16.30 -11.77 66.64
N LYS A 12 16.87 -12.96 66.92
CA LYS A 12 17.38 -13.86 65.86
C LYS A 12 16.23 -14.46 65.06
N LEU A 13 15.16 -14.88 65.75
CA LEU A 13 13.95 -15.40 65.11
C LEU A 13 13.26 -14.34 64.24
N LEU A 14 13.08 -13.11 64.75
CA LEU A 14 12.51 -12.00 63.98
C LEU A 14 13.34 -11.62 62.75
N LEU A 15 14.67 -11.67 62.86
CA LEU A 15 15.56 -11.39 61.73
C LEU A 15 15.46 -12.47 60.66
N VAL A 16 15.40 -13.75 61.05
CA VAL A 16 15.24 -14.87 60.12
C VAL A 16 13.89 -14.82 59.42
N THR A 17 12.79 -14.58 60.14
CA THR A 17 11.46 -14.48 59.52
C THR A 17 11.34 -13.28 58.59
N GLY A 18 11.86 -12.11 59.01
CA GLY A 18 11.92 -10.93 58.15
C GLY A 18 12.73 -11.15 56.88
N ALA A 19 13.87 -11.84 56.98
CA ALA A 19 14.70 -12.20 55.83
C ALA A 19 13.98 -13.15 54.87
N ILE A 20 13.28 -14.16 55.38
CA ILE A 20 12.49 -15.10 54.56
C ILE A 20 11.36 -14.36 53.83
N ILE A 21 10.61 -13.51 54.53
CA ILE A 21 9.52 -12.72 53.91
C ILE A 21 10.08 -11.80 52.83
N ALA A 22 11.18 -11.09 53.11
CA ALA A 22 11.82 -10.21 52.13
C ALA A 22 12.28 -10.97 50.88
N LEU A 23 12.87 -12.15 51.06
CA LEU A 23 13.34 -12.99 49.95
C LEU A 23 12.17 -13.50 49.11
N LEU A 24 11.09 -13.96 49.74
CA LEU A 24 9.88 -14.40 49.03
C LEU A 24 9.22 -13.26 48.25
N LEU A 25 9.13 -12.07 48.84
CA LEU A 25 8.62 -10.89 48.16
C LEU A 25 9.50 -10.53 46.96
N PHE A 26 10.82 -10.57 47.11
CA PHE A 26 11.74 -10.27 46.02
C PHE A 26 11.61 -11.28 44.87
N ALA A 27 11.59 -12.57 45.18
CA ALA A 27 11.43 -13.63 44.19
C ALA A 27 10.07 -13.55 43.47
N SER A 28 8.99 -13.31 44.22
CA SER A 28 7.65 -13.15 43.65
C SER A 28 7.55 -11.93 42.75
N ASN A 29 8.05 -10.76 43.18
CA ASN A 29 8.05 -9.56 42.35
C ASN A 29 8.90 -9.75 41.10
N PHE A 30 10.07 -10.38 41.22
CA PHE A 30 10.92 -10.68 40.07
C PHE A 30 10.18 -11.53 39.04
N PHE A 31 9.54 -12.62 39.47
CA PHE A 31 8.76 -13.50 38.60
C PHE A 31 7.56 -12.79 37.97
N LEU A 32 6.83 -11.98 38.75
CA LEU A 32 5.70 -11.19 38.23
C LEU A 32 6.15 -10.17 37.19
N ILE A 33 7.28 -9.49 37.40
CA ILE A 33 7.84 -8.54 36.44
C ILE A 33 8.20 -9.26 35.14
N ASP A 34 8.85 -10.42 35.22
CA ASP A 34 9.25 -11.21 34.06
C ASP A 34 8.02 -11.64 33.24
N GLN A 35 7.05 -12.27 33.90
CA GLN A 35 5.79 -12.69 33.27
C GLN A 35 4.99 -11.51 32.70
N THR A 36 4.98 -10.37 33.39
CA THR A 36 4.28 -9.17 32.91
C THR A 36 4.96 -8.59 31.67
N ARG A 37 6.29 -8.55 31.63
CA ARG A 37 7.05 -8.08 30.47
C ARG A 37 6.76 -8.92 29.23
N ASP A 38 6.80 -10.24 29.35
CA ASP A 38 6.52 -11.15 28.25
C ASP A 38 5.07 -11.01 27.77
N ARG A 39 4.12 -10.93 28.71
CA ARG A 39 2.70 -10.78 28.37
C ARG A 39 2.43 -9.44 27.66
N VAL A 40 2.98 -8.35 28.17
CA VAL A 40 2.84 -7.03 27.55
C VAL A 40 3.53 -7.01 26.18
N GLY A 41 4.72 -7.61 26.05
CA GLY A 41 5.42 -7.74 24.78
C GLY A 41 4.61 -8.50 23.73
N ASN A 42 4.04 -9.64 24.11
CA ASN A 42 3.18 -10.43 23.23
C ASN A 42 1.89 -9.69 22.84
N LEU A 43 1.25 -9.00 23.79
CA LEU A 43 0.06 -8.19 23.50
C LEU A 43 0.37 -7.03 22.53
N ILE A 44 1.51 -6.36 22.70
CA ILE A 44 1.96 -5.30 21.78
C ILE A 44 2.22 -5.89 20.39
N ALA A 45 2.89 -7.04 20.31
CA ALA A 45 3.17 -7.70 19.03
C ALA A 45 1.87 -8.12 18.31
N GLU A 46 0.92 -8.70 19.04
CA GLU A 46 -0.39 -9.10 18.50
C GLU A 46 -1.22 -7.88 18.04
N GLN A 47 -1.21 -6.80 18.81
CA GLN A 47 -1.85 -5.55 18.41
C GLN A 47 -1.20 -4.96 17.15
N ALA A 48 0.13 -4.89 17.11
CA ALA A 48 0.86 -4.40 15.95
C ALA A 48 0.59 -5.25 14.71
N GLU A 49 0.52 -6.57 14.85
CA GLU A 49 0.16 -7.48 13.74
C GLU A 49 -1.28 -7.24 13.26
N THR A 50 -2.21 -7.03 14.18
CA THR A 50 -3.63 -6.75 13.85
C THR A 50 -3.77 -5.43 13.10
N GLU A 51 -3.10 -4.37 13.57
CA GLU A 51 -3.08 -3.07 12.91
C GLU A 51 -2.40 -3.16 11.52
N ALA A 52 -1.28 -3.88 11.42
CA ALA A 52 -0.60 -4.12 10.15
C ALA A 52 -1.49 -4.86 9.14
N LYS A 53 -2.24 -5.88 9.58
CA LYS A 53 -3.21 -6.61 8.73
C LYS A 53 -4.34 -5.68 8.27
N ALA A 54 -4.85 -4.81 9.13
CA ALA A 54 -5.88 -3.85 8.77
C ALA A 54 -5.39 -2.87 7.69
N ILE A 55 -4.19 -2.32 7.86
CA ILE A 55 -3.55 -1.43 6.86
C ILE A 55 -3.33 -2.18 5.54
N ALA A 56 -2.78 -3.39 5.60
CA ALA A 56 -2.54 -4.21 4.42
C ALA A 56 -3.85 -4.52 3.67
N GLN A 57 -4.92 -4.83 4.39
CA GLN A 57 -6.24 -5.06 3.80
C GLN A 57 -6.79 -3.81 3.10
N GLY A 58 -6.58 -2.63 3.68
CA GLY A 58 -6.90 -1.35 3.05
C GLY A 58 -6.17 -1.16 1.71
N ILE A 59 -4.84 -1.34 1.71
CA ILE A 59 -4.01 -1.25 0.49
C ILE A 59 -4.45 -2.24 -0.58
N VAL A 60 -4.70 -3.49 -0.19
CA VAL A 60 -5.18 -4.54 -1.11
C VAL A 60 -6.52 -4.16 -1.72
N THR A 61 -7.43 -3.58 -0.93
CA THR A 61 -8.77 -3.19 -1.39
C THR A 61 -8.69 -2.08 -2.43
N ASP A 62 -7.95 -1.00 -2.13
CA ASP A 62 -7.77 0.14 -3.05
C ASP A 62 -7.06 -0.28 -4.34
N THR A 63 -6.00 -1.09 -4.23
CA THR A 63 -5.25 -1.59 -5.38
C THR A 63 -6.10 -2.53 -6.23
N SER A 64 -6.89 -3.40 -5.61
CA SER A 64 -7.77 -4.33 -6.32
C SER A 64 -8.89 -3.63 -7.06
N ALA A 65 -9.44 -2.54 -6.50
CA ALA A 65 -10.43 -1.72 -7.17
C ALA A 65 -9.85 -1.09 -8.45
N LEU A 66 -8.65 -0.50 -8.37
CA LEU A 66 -7.95 0.06 -9.53
C LEU A 66 -7.61 -1.01 -10.58
N ALA A 67 -7.11 -2.17 -10.15
CA ALA A 67 -6.78 -3.28 -11.06
C ALA A 67 -8.03 -3.81 -11.77
N THR A 68 -9.17 -3.87 -11.07
CA THR A 68 -10.45 -4.29 -11.66
C THR A 68 -10.95 -3.26 -12.66
N ALA A 69 -10.89 -1.96 -12.34
CA ALA A 69 -11.24 -0.90 -13.28
C ALA A 69 -10.37 -0.97 -14.54
N ALA A 70 -9.05 -1.10 -14.40
CA ALA A 70 -8.13 -1.24 -15.52
C ALA A 70 -8.44 -2.48 -16.39
N ARG A 71 -8.70 -3.64 -15.76
CA ARG A 71 -9.04 -4.88 -16.48
C ARG A 71 -10.36 -4.75 -17.25
N THR A 72 -11.38 -4.19 -16.62
CA THR A 72 -12.68 -3.92 -17.27
C THR A 72 -12.48 -2.99 -18.46
N MET A 73 -11.72 -1.91 -18.29
CA MET A 73 -11.48 -0.96 -19.37
C MET A 73 -10.69 -1.57 -20.52
N SER A 74 -9.69 -2.40 -20.22
CA SER A 74 -8.96 -3.16 -21.26
C SER A 74 -9.91 -4.05 -22.06
N GLY A 75 -10.88 -4.71 -21.40
CA GLY A 75 -11.89 -5.54 -22.07
C GLY A 75 -12.81 -4.71 -22.96
N VAL A 76 -13.32 -3.60 -22.45
CA VAL A 76 -14.19 -2.67 -23.20
C VAL A 76 -13.47 -2.10 -24.42
N ILE A 77 -12.23 -1.63 -24.26
CA ILE A 77 -11.43 -1.07 -25.36
C ILE A 77 -11.13 -2.16 -26.40
N SER A 78 -10.71 -3.35 -25.96
CA SER A 78 -10.41 -4.46 -26.86
C SER A 78 -11.63 -4.88 -27.68
N HIS A 79 -12.77 -5.08 -27.03
CA HIS A 79 -14.00 -5.51 -27.72
C HIS A 79 -14.57 -4.40 -28.61
N GLY A 80 -14.63 -3.16 -28.11
CA GLY A 80 -15.14 -2.03 -28.88
C GLY A 80 -14.30 -1.74 -30.12
N LYS A 81 -12.97 -1.94 -30.05
CA LYS A 81 -12.09 -1.91 -31.22
C LYS A 81 -12.39 -3.04 -32.20
N GLN A 82 -12.56 -4.28 -31.73
CA GLN A 82 -12.90 -5.42 -32.61
C GLN A 82 -14.20 -5.19 -33.38
N MET A 83 -15.16 -4.49 -32.76
CA MET A 83 -16.42 -4.11 -33.38
C MET A 83 -16.33 -2.87 -34.30
N GLY A 84 -15.16 -2.23 -34.39
CA GLY A 84 -14.97 -0.97 -35.12
C GLY A 84 -15.72 0.22 -34.50
N ALA A 85 -16.17 0.10 -33.25
CA ALA A 85 -16.99 1.10 -32.56
C ALA A 85 -16.17 2.14 -31.79
N LEU A 86 -14.87 1.88 -31.57
CA LEU A 86 -13.97 2.77 -30.83
C LEU A 86 -12.87 3.29 -31.74
N ASP A 87 -12.78 4.61 -31.85
CA ASP A 87 -11.65 5.32 -32.46
C ASP A 87 -10.67 5.83 -31.39
N ARG A 88 -9.54 6.41 -31.82
CA ARG A 88 -8.52 6.96 -30.91
C ARG A 88 -9.11 7.98 -29.92
N LYS A 89 -9.99 8.86 -30.40
CA LYS A 89 -10.60 9.92 -29.57
C LYS A 89 -11.51 9.35 -28.50
N THR A 90 -12.34 8.37 -28.86
CA THR A 90 -13.22 7.70 -27.90
C THR A 90 -12.41 6.99 -26.82
N VAL A 91 -11.29 6.34 -27.18
CA VAL A 91 -10.41 5.73 -26.17
C VAL A 91 -9.77 6.77 -25.26
N ILE A 92 -9.33 7.92 -25.79
CA ILE A 92 -8.81 9.04 -24.98
C ILE A 92 -9.86 9.52 -23.97
N ASP A 93 -11.11 9.73 -24.39
CA ASP A 93 -12.19 10.19 -23.51
C ASP A 93 -12.57 9.15 -22.46
N ILE A 94 -12.55 7.87 -22.85
CA ILE A 94 -12.73 6.74 -21.93
C ILE A 94 -11.66 6.75 -20.83
N LEU A 95 -10.38 6.95 -21.18
CA LEU A 95 -9.29 7.01 -20.20
C LEU A 95 -9.46 8.20 -19.25
N LYS A 96 -9.93 9.35 -19.76
CA LYS A 96 -10.25 10.51 -18.93
C LYS A 96 -11.34 10.20 -17.92
N THR A 97 -12.45 9.60 -18.39
CA THR A 97 -13.57 9.20 -17.54
C THR A 97 -13.12 8.23 -16.45
N ASN A 98 -12.28 7.25 -16.81
CA ASN A 98 -11.72 6.30 -15.85
C ASN A 98 -10.90 7.01 -14.76
N LEU A 99 -10.12 8.02 -15.12
CA LEU A 99 -9.33 8.81 -14.17
C LEU A 99 -10.20 9.69 -13.24
N GLU A 100 -11.31 10.22 -13.76
CA GLU A 100 -12.28 11.02 -13.00
C GLU A 100 -13.06 10.16 -11.99
N GLN A 101 -13.47 8.95 -12.37
CA GLN A 101 -14.20 8.03 -11.50
C GLN A 101 -13.30 7.40 -10.42
N ASN A 102 -12.01 7.22 -10.70
CA ASN A 102 -11.06 6.62 -9.76
C ASN A 102 -10.21 7.70 -9.08
N LYS A 103 -10.68 8.21 -7.93
CA LYS A 103 -10.01 9.29 -7.19
C LYS A 103 -8.56 8.97 -6.83
N SER A 104 -8.28 7.74 -6.41
CA SER A 104 -6.95 7.27 -6.03
C SER A 104 -5.99 7.04 -7.21
N ALA A 105 -6.49 6.99 -8.45
CA ALA A 105 -5.64 6.86 -9.62
C ALA A 105 -4.92 8.18 -9.92
N PHE A 106 -3.59 8.12 -10.05
CA PHE A 106 -2.79 9.27 -10.48
C PHE A 106 -2.95 9.55 -11.98
N GLY A 107 -3.11 8.51 -12.78
CA GLY A 107 -3.29 8.65 -14.22
C GLY A 107 -3.90 7.43 -14.87
N SER A 108 -4.38 7.59 -16.09
CA SER A 108 -4.95 6.54 -16.92
C SER A 108 -4.34 6.62 -18.31
N TRP A 109 -3.74 5.52 -18.77
CA TRP A 109 -2.99 5.47 -20.02
C TRP A 109 -3.36 4.23 -20.82
N PHE A 110 -3.06 4.31 -22.10
CA PHE A 110 -3.09 3.19 -23.03
C PHE A 110 -1.81 3.21 -23.86
N ALA A 111 -1.25 2.04 -24.14
CA ALA A 111 -0.17 1.85 -25.10
C ALA A 111 -0.65 0.84 -26.14
N GLU A 112 -0.68 1.23 -27.41
CA GLU A 112 -0.85 0.24 -28.46
C GLU A 112 0.37 -0.67 -28.57
N SER A 113 0.19 -1.89 -29.09
CA SER A 113 1.31 -2.62 -29.69
C SER A 113 1.71 -1.93 -31.01
N ALA A 114 2.89 -2.23 -31.54
CA ALA A 114 3.35 -1.63 -32.81
C ALA A 114 2.30 -1.78 -33.93
N GLN A 115 1.76 -0.65 -34.39
CA GLN A 115 0.65 -0.58 -35.37
C GLN A 115 -0.56 -1.45 -34.99
N GLY A 116 -0.79 -1.58 -33.69
CA GLY A 116 -1.74 -2.51 -33.13
C GLY A 116 -3.15 -1.98 -33.13
N PHE A 117 -3.35 -0.69 -32.84
CA PHE A 117 -4.67 -0.12 -32.63
C PHE A 117 -5.38 0.22 -33.94
N ASP A 118 -4.70 0.89 -34.85
CA ASP A 118 -5.18 1.24 -36.19
C ASP A 118 -3.99 1.42 -37.15
N THR A 119 -4.26 1.89 -38.36
CA THR A 119 -3.24 2.17 -39.40
C THR A 119 -2.92 3.65 -39.56
N LEU A 120 -3.25 4.49 -38.57
CA LEU A 120 -3.19 5.96 -38.65
C LEU A 120 -1.91 6.59 -38.06
N GLN A 121 -0.87 5.79 -37.79
CA GLN A 121 0.35 6.28 -37.13
C GLN A 121 1.01 7.41 -37.92
N ALA A 122 1.10 7.29 -39.25
CA ALA A 122 1.70 8.33 -40.10
C ALA A 122 0.98 9.68 -39.98
N GLU A 123 -0.35 9.65 -39.91
CA GLU A 123 -1.19 10.83 -39.83
C GLU A 123 -1.27 11.41 -38.40
N SER A 124 -0.99 10.58 -37.39
CA SER A 124 -1.10 10.93 -35.97
C SER A 124 0.21 11.44 -35.37
N LYS A 125 1.30 11.51 -36.15
CA LYS A 125 2.62 11.97 -35.68
C LYS A 125 2.54 13.35 -35.03
N GLY A 126 2.88 13.42 -33.75
CA GLY A 126 2.91 14.65 -32.96
C GLY A 126 1.53 15.26 -32.69
N LYS A 127 0.44 14.55 -32.97
CA LYS A 127 -0.92 15.04 -32.77
C LYS A 127 -1.49 14.53 -31.45
N LEU A 128 -1.48 15.41 -30.44
CA LEU A 128 -1.94 15.10 -29.09
C LEU A 128 -3.45 14.82 -29.02
N ASP A 129 -4.26 15.47 -29.86
CA ASP A 129 -5.72 15.34 -29.90
C ASP A 129 -6.20 13.93 -30.32
N VAL A 130 -5.32 13.18 -30.97
CA VAL A 130 -5.52 11.76 -31.33
C VAL A 130 -4.54 10.84 -30.58
N GLY A 131 -3.89 11.34 -29.53
CA GLY A 131 -3.02 10.52 -28.66
C GLY A 131 -1.77 10.00 -29.35
N GLY A 132 -1.34 10.63 -30.45
CA GLY A 132 -0.15 10.24 -31.20
C GLY A 132 1.12 10.84 -30.59
N ASN A 133 2.11 10.00 -30.29
CA ASN A 133 3.44 10.47 -29.87
C ASN A 133 4.25 11.01 -31.06
N LYS A 134 5.55 11.28 -30.86
CA LYS A 134 6.45 11.78 -31.91
C LYS A 134 6.57 10.84 -33.12
N ALA A 135 6.41 9.53 -32.91
CA ALA A 135 6.41 8.51 -33.95
C ALA A 135 5.01 8.23 -34.53
N GLY A 136 3.95 8.76 -33.91
CA GLY A 136 2.56 8.56 -34.29
C GLY A 136 1.87 7.40 -33.56
N ASP A 137 2.59 6.72 -32.68
CA ASP A 137 2.05 5.63 -31.87
C ASP A 137 0.96 6.15 -30.93
N PHE A 138 -0.10 5.36 -30.81
CA PHE A 138 -1.22 5.64 -29.94
C PHE A 138 -0.86 5.33 -28.48
N THR A 139 -0.45 6.37 -27.76
CA THR A 139 0.06 6.31 -26.38
C THR A 139 -0.53 7.42 -25.49
N PRO A 140 -1.87 7.58 -25.45
CA PRO A 140 -2.49 8.63 -24.66
C PRO A 140 -2.29 8.39 -23.17
N TYR A 141 -2.03 9.47 -22.43
CA TYR A 141 -1.88 9.43 -20.99
C TYR A 141 -2.51 10.66 -20.33
N TRP A 142 -3.59 10.41 -19.58
CA TRP A 142 -4.17 11.39 -18.68
C TRP A 142 -3.49 11.32 -17.31
N THR A 143 -3.09 12.47 -16.80
CA THR A 143 -2.48 12.62 -15.46
C THR A 143 -3.20 13.67 -14.65
N LYS A 144 -3.29 13.45 -13.34
CA LYS A 144 -3.69 14.46 -12.38
C LYS A 144 -2.48 15.30 -11.96
N ASP A 145 -2.66 16.62 -11.95
CA ASP A 145 -1.72 17.53 -11.35
C ASP A 145 -1.93 17.63 -9.82
N LYS A 146 -1.03 18.35 -9.14
CA LYS A 146 -1.10 18.56 -7.68
C LYS A 146 -2.33 19.37 -7.23
N THR A 147 -2.98 20.08 -8.15
CA THR A 147 -4.16 20.91 -7.92
C THR A 147 -5.47 20.19 -8.25
N GLY A 148 -5.41 18.95 -8.74
CA GLY A 148 -6.57 18.15 -9.15
C GLY A 148 -7.01 18.39 -10.59
N GLY A 149 -6.30 19.21 -11.36
CA GLY A 149 -6.49 19.35 -12.79
C GLY A 149 -6.04 18.09 -13.54
N ILE A 150 -6.66 17.83 -14.69
CA ILE A 150 -6.38 16.66 -15.52
C ILE A 150 -5.76 17.13 -16.84
N SER A 151 -4.61 16.58 -17.21
CA SER A 151 -3.87 16.95 -18.43
C SER A 151 -3.56 15.74 -19.30
N LEU A 152 -3.69 15.92 -20.62
CA LEU A 152 -3.38 14.90 -21.63
C LEU A 152 -1.93 15.04 -22.08
N SER A 153 -1.23 13.93 -22.14
CA SER A 153 0.13 13.80 -22.65
C SER A 153 0.27 12.52 -23.47
N THR A 154 1.41 12.36 -24.14
CA THR A 154 1.82 11.11 -24.77
C THR A 154 3.21 10.72 -24.31
N PHE A 155 3.56 9.43 -24.41
CA PHE A 155 4.89 8.91 -24.07
C PHE A 155 5.50 8.18 -25.26
N ASN A 156 6.82 8.02 -25.24
CA ASN A 156 7.50 7.26 -26.28
C ASN A 156 7.24 5.77 -26.07
N SER A 157 6.87 5.08 -27.14
CA SER A 157 6.78 3.62 -27.14
C SER A 157 8.18 3.03 -27.27
N ASP A 158 8.59 2.17 -26.34
CA ASP A 158 9.74 1.29 -26.52
C ASP A 158 9.21 -0.13 -26.72
N TYR A 159 9.13 -0.56 -27.97
CA TYR A 159 8.65 -1.90 -28.35
C TYR A 159 9.75 -2.96 -28.26
N LYS A 160 10.95 -2.63 -27.75
CA LYS A 160 11.99 -3.63 -27.49
C LYS A 160 11.58 -4.50 -26.30
N ALA A 161 10.86 -5.58 -26.60
CA ALA A 161 10.75 -6.75 -25.74
C ALA A 161 12.00 -7.63 -25.87
#